data_AF-A0A1V0A2C9-F1
#
_entry.id   AF-A0A1V0A2C9-F1
#
_cell.length_a   1.000
_cell.length_b   1.000
_cell.length_c   1.000
_cell.angle_alpha   90.00
_cell.angle_beta   90.00
_cell.angle_gamma   90.00
#
_symmetry.space_group_name_H-M   'P 1'
#
loop_
_entity.id
_entity.type
_entity.pdbx_description
1 polymer ?
#
loop_
_entity_poly.entity_id
_entity_poly.type
_entity_poly.pdbx_seq_one_letter_code
_entity_poly.pdbx_strand_id
1 'polypeptide(L)'
;MVAPFAVGALAMGAFVALYNAAGFRLAAPPISLSPAAASLVFLSYAMGTASSAAAGRLAARLGRTAALVTALVVTVVGAVLTVHPSLPVIALGFGVLTAGFFAAHAIANAWVTADAPPAARGRAAGTYTLCYYLGSGAGGTAGALVYGRAGWTWLVVMTSAWLLLAALAVLLHRGRRSMAEGDPHRRRHPLSEGDPSAPTAPAGRG
;
A
#
# COMPACT_ATOMS: atom_id res chain seq x y z
N MET A 1 6.70 10.91 -4.14
CA MET A 1 6.99 10.14 -2.91
C MET A 1 5.80 10.03 -1.94
N VAL A 2 4.74 10.84 -2.01
CA VAL A 2 3.64 10.81 -1.01
C VAL A 2 2.78 9.53 -1.04
N ALA A 3 2.56 8.95 -2.22
CA ALA A 3 1.60 7.85 -2.38
C ALA A 3 1.90 6.59 -1.54
N PRO A 4 3.14 6.07 -1.48
CA PRO A 4 3.46 4.93 -0.60
C PRO A 4 3.30 5.22 0.90
N PHE A 5 3.52 6.45 1.36
CA PHE A 5 3.27 6.84 2.75
C PHE A 5 1.78 6.84 3.08
N ALA A 6 0.95 7.35 2.15
CA ALA A 6 -0.51 7.27 2.27
C ALA A 6 -1.01 5.82 2.33
N VAL A 7 -0.41 4.92 1.55
CA VAL A 7 -0.67 3.48 1.63
C VAL A 7 -0.31 2.94 3.01
N GLY A 8 0.87 3.27 3.53
CA GLY A 8 1.29 2.86 4.88
C GLY A 8 0.27 3.25 5.95
N ALA A 9 -0.20 4.49 5.93
CA ALA A 9 -1.18 4.99 6.89
C ALA A 9 -2.58 4.36 6.70
N LEU A 10 -3.14 4.44 5.50
CA LEU A 10 -4.51 4.02 5.22
C LEU A 10 -4.70 2.51 5.26
N ALA A 11 -3.76 1.75 4.70
CA ALA A 11 -3.84 0.29 4.70
C ALA A 11 -3.63 -0.29 6.10
N MET A 12 -2.68 0.26 6.87
CA MET A 12 -2.48 -0.19 8.26
C MET A 12 -3.67 0.18 9.14
N GLY A 13 -4.20 1.40 8.99
CA GLY A 13 -5.40 1.80 9.71
C GLY A 13 -6.60 0.90 9.42
N ALA A 14 -6.81 0.54 8.14
CA ALA A 14 -7.86 -0.40 7.74
C ALA A 14 -7.65 -1.80 8.36
N PHE A 15 -6.42 -2.32 8.28
CA PHE A 15 -6.08 -3.64 8.80
C PHE A 15 -6.30 -3.74 10.31
N VAL A 16 -5.81 -2.75 11.07
CA VAL A 16 -5.96 -2.70 12.53
C VAL A 16 -7.41 -2.53 12.93
N ALA A 17 -8.16 -1.66 12.25
CA ALA A 17 -9.57 -1.45 12.52
C ALA A 17 -10.38 -2.76 12.40
N LEU A 18 -10.13 -3.54 11.34
CA LEU A 18 -10.79 -4.83 11.12
C LEU A 18 -10.37 -5.88 12.15
N TYR A 19 -9.07 -6.02 12.43
CA TYR A 19 -8.58 -7.04 13.38
C TYR A 19 -8.95 -6.74 14.83
N ASN A 20 -8.96 -5.48 15.25
CA ASN A 20 -9.40 -5.09 16.58
C ASN A 20 -10.88 -5.42 16.83
N ALA A 21 -11.71 -5.35 15.78
CA ALA A 21 -13.13 -5.67 15.86
C ALA A 21 -13.47 -7.13 15.52
N ALA A 22 -12.51 -7.91 15.02
CA ALA A 22 -12.74 -9.27 14.52
C ALA A 22 -13.30 -10.21 15.59
N GLY A 23 -12.74 -10.16 16.80
CA GLY A 23 -13.22 -10.97 17.92
C GLY A 23 -14.68 -10.67 18.25
N PHE A 24 -15.05 -9.39 18.31
CA PHE A 24 -16.43 -8.97 18.57
C PHE A 24 -17.38 -9.38 17.44
N ARG A 25 -16.95 -9.28 16.17
CA ARG A 25 -17.73 -9.76 15.03
C ARG A 25 -18.03 -11.26 15.11
N LEU A 26 -17.04 -12.06 15.45
CA LEU A 26 -17.17 -13.51 15.53
C LEU A 26 -17.95 -13.97 16.76
N ALA A 27 -17.90 -13.21 17.86
CA ALA A 27 -18.68 -13.47 19.06
C ALA A 27 -20.14 -13.02 18.94
N ALA A 28 -20.45 -12.10 18.03
CA ALA A 28 -21.81 -11.64 17.79
C ALA A 28 -22.62 -12.63 16.93
N PRO A 29 -23.96 -12.63 17.04
CA PRO A 29 -24.83 -13.35 16.12
C PRO A 29 -24.58 -12.92 14.65
N PRO A 30 -24.73 -13.85 13.68
CA PRO A 30 -25.18 -15.24 13.82
C PRO A 30 -24.08 -16.25 14.18
N ILE A 31 -22.82 -15.82 14.31
CA ILE A 31 -21.66 -16.71 14.44
C ILE A 31 -21.49 -17.19 15.89
N SER A 32 -21.70 -16.29 16.86
CA SER A 32 -21.80 -16.61 18.30
C SER A 32 -20.67 -17.48 18.85
N LEU A 33 -19.44 -17.29 18.37
CA LEU A 33 -18.29 -18.06 18.84
C LEU A 33 -17.86 -17.63 20.25
N SER A 34 -17.28 -18.57 21.00
CA SER A 34 -16.59 -18.24 22.24
C SER A 34 -15.37 -17.33 21.96
N PRO A 35 -14.93 -16.49 22.92
CA PRO A 35 -13.74 -15.65 22.73
C PRO A 35 -12.49 -16.43 22.31
N ALA A 36 -12.33 -17.66 22.84
CA ALA A 36 -11.22 -18.54 22.50
C ALA A 36 -11.31 -19.06 21.04
N ALA A 37 -12.50 -19.39 20.55
CA ALA A 37 -12.67 -19.81 19.16
C ALA A 37 -12.54 -18.62 18.20
N ALA A 38 -13.04 -17.44 18.58
CA ALA A 38 -12.92 -16.23 17.78
C ALA A 38 -11.45 -15.79 17.57
N SER A 39 -10.58 -16.02 18.56
CA SER A 39 -9.15 -15.67 18.44
C SER A 39 -8.39 -16.52 17.41
N LEU A 40 -8.92 -17.67 16.98
CA LEU A 40 -8.32 -18.46 15.90
C LEU A 40 -8.27 -17.69 14.57
N VAL A 41 -9.04 -16.61 14.41
CA VAL A 41 -8.95 -15.71 13.24
C VAL A 41 -7.56 -15.08 13.07
N PHE A 42 -6.78 -14.94 14.16
CA PHE A 42 -5.42 -14.43 14.08
C PHE A 42 -4.45 -15.41 13.41
N LEU A 43 -4.82 -16.70 13.27
CA LEU A 43 -4.04 -17.65 12.45
C LEU A 43 -3.93 -17.22 10.99
N SER A 44 -4.86 -16.38 10.50
CA SER A 44 -4.75 -15.77 9.17
C SER A 44 -3.46 -14.97 8.96
N TYR A 45 -2.78 -14.51 10.02
CA TYR A 45 -1.46 -13.86 9.94
C TYR A 45 -0.40 -14.75 9.30
N ALA A 46 -0.55 -16.08 9.39
CA ALA A 46 0.35 -17.03 8.73
C ALA A 46 0.37 -16.87 7.20
N MET A 47 -0.77 -16.46 6.60
CA MET A 47 -0.85 -16.16 5.17
C MET A 47 0.01 -14.95 4.77
N GLY A 48 0.27 -14.05 5.72
CA GLY A 48 1.02 -12.82 5.51
C GLY A 48 2.47 -13.08 5.09
N THR A 49 3.17 -14.02 5.73
CA THR A 49 4.58 -14.33 5.44
C THR A 49 4.78 -14.79 4.00
N ALA A 50 3.96 -15.75 3.54
CA ALA A 50 4.02 -16.26 2.18
C ALA A 50 3.65 -15.18 1.15
N SER A 51 2.65 -14.35 1.47
CA SER A 51 2.21 -13.26 0.60
C SER A 51 3.29 -12.19 0.43
N SER A 52 3.98 -11.78 1.50
CA SER A 52 5.09 -10.81 1.44
C SER A 52 6.22 -11.29 0.53
N ALA A 53 6.58 -12.57 0.59
CA ALA A 53 7.58 -13.16 -0.31
C ALA A 53 7.10 -13.19 -1.78
N ALA A 54 5.81 -13.46 -2.01
CA ALA A 54 5.21 -13.43 -3.34
C ALA A 54 5.08 -12.01 -3.90
N ALA A 55 4.97 -11.00 -3.04
CA ALA A 55 4.76 -9.60 -3.41
C ALA A 55 5.91 -9.04 -4.26
N GLY A 56 7.16 -9.42 -3.96
CA GLY A 56 8.32 -9.04 -4.77
C GLY A 56 8.26 -9.60 -6.19
N ARG A 57 7.84 -10.87 -6.34
CA ARG A 57 7.65 -11.50 -7.66
C ARG A 57 6.50 -10.84 -8.43
N LEU A 58 5.41 -10.51 -7.75
CA LEU A 58 4.27 -9.82 -8.34
C LEU A 58 4.67 -8.43 -8.86
N ALA A 59 5.42 -7.67 -8.06
CA ALA A 59 5.93 -6.35 -8.45
C ALA A 59 6.93 -6.41 -9.60
N ALA A 60 7.76 -7.45 -9.66
CA ALA A 60 8.67 -7.66 -10.79
C ALA A 60 7.92 -7.97 -12.10
N ARG A 61 6.82 -8.71 -12.05
CA ARG A 61 6.02 -9.10 -13.23
C ARG A 61 5.08 -8.00 -13.72
N LEU A 62 4.35 -7.35 -12.81
CA LEU A 62 3.30 -6.38 -13.16
C LEU A 62 3.78 -4.92 -13.08
N GLY A 63 4.96 -4.69 -12.52
CA GLY A 63 5.41 -3.37 -12.09
C GLY A 63 4.84 -2.96 -10.72
N ARG A 64 5.57 -2.08 -10.03
CA ARG A 64 5.27 -1.66 -8.65
C ARG A 64 3.85 -1.10 -8.46
N THR A 65 3.40 -0.22 -9.36
CA THR A 65 2.08 0.42 -9.25
C THR A 65 0.95 -0.59 -9.40
N ALA A 66 0.97 -1.41 -10.46
CA ALA A 66 -0.10 -2.37 -10.71
C ALA A 66 -0.14 -3.44 -9.61
N ALA A 67 1.02 -3.97 -9.21
CA ALA A 67 1.09 -4.94 -8.11
C ALA A 67 0.55 -4.37 -6.78
N LEU A 68 0.86 -3.10 -6.46
CA LEU A 68 0.37 -2.46 -5.23
C LEU A 68 -1.15 -2.25 -5.27
N VAL A 69 -1.69 -1.77 -6.38
CA VAL A 69 -3.15 -1.60 -6.55
C VAL A 69 -3.86 -2.94 -6.48
N THR A 70 -3.33 -3.97 -7.14
CA THR A 70 -3.87 -5.34 -7.06
C THR A 70 -3.90 -5.84 -5.62
N ALA A 71 -2.81 -5.67 -4.86
CA ALA A 71 -2.74 -6.08 -3.47
C ALA A 71 -3.79 -5.35 -2.60
N LEU A 72 -3.98 -4.03 -2.79
CA LEU A 72 -5.01 -3.25 -2.10
C LEU A 72 -6.43 -3.72 -2.46
N VAL A 73 -6.70 -4.00 -3.73
CA VAL A 73 -8.00 -4.54 -4.18
C VAL A 73 -8.26 -5.92 -3.56
N VAL A 74 -7.24 -6.80 -3.51
CA VAL A 74 -7.35 -8.09 -2.81
C VAL A 74 -7.69 -7.89 -1.33
N THR A 75 -7.08 -6.89 -0.67
CA THR A 75 -7.44 -6.55 0.71
C THR A 75 -8.92 -6.15 0.84
N VAL A 76 -9.41 -5.30 -0.06
CA VAL A 76 -10.83 -4.88 -0.09
C VAL A 76 -11.74 -6.07 -0.31
N VAL A 77 -11.43 -6.95 -1.27
CA VAL A 77 -12.22 -8.17 -1.54
C VAL A 77 -12.30 -9.03 -0.28
N GLY A 78 -11.16 -9.26 0.39
CA GLY A 78 -11.14 -10.01 1.65
C GLY A 78 -12.00 -9.36 2.73
N ALA A 79 -11.93 -8.03 2.89
CA ALA A 79 -12.76 -7.30 3.85
C ALA A 79 -14.26 -7.43 3.52
N VAL A 80 -14.65 -7.30 2.25
CA VAL A 80 -16.05 -7.46 1.80
C VAL A 80 -16.57 -8.88 2.07
N LEU A 81 -15.75 -9.92 1.86
CA LEU A 81 -16.14 -11.30 2.17
C LEU A 81 -16.51 -11.49 3.65
N THR A 82 -15.89 -10.75 4.57
CA THR A 82 -16.20 -10.85 6.02
C THR A 82 -17.60 -10.34 6.41
N VAL A 83 -18.29 -9.64 5.51
CA VAL A 83 -19.69 -9.21 5.73
C VAL A 83 -20.63 -10.42 5.70
N HIS A 84 -20.27 -11.46 4.95
CA HIS A 84 -21.08 -12.65 4.78
C HIS A 84 -21.36 -13.33 6.15
N PRO A 85 -22.57 -13.91 6.37
CA PRO A 85 -22.93 -14.54 7.65
C PRO A 85 -22.38 -15.96 7.84
N SER A 86 -21.54 -16.46 6.93
CA SER A 86 -21.00 -17.83 6.97
C SER A 86 -19.58 -17.82 7.50
N LEU A 87 -19.31 -18.58 8.57
CA LEU A 87 -18.00 -18.65 9.22
C LEU A 87 -16.87 -19.04 8.24
N PRO A 88 -17.00 -20.07 7.39
CA PRO A 88 -15.99 -20.37 6.36
C PRO A 88 -15.67 -19.18 5.43
N VAL A 89 -16.68 -18.40 5.05
CA VAL A 89 -16.51 -17.23 4.17
C VAL A 89 -15.80 -16.09 4.92
N ILE A 90 -16.13 -15.88 6.19
CA ILE A 90 -15.44 -14.90 7.04
C ILE A 90 -13.97 -15.30 7.22
N ALA A 91 -13.69 -16.58 7.52
CA ALA A 91 -12.33 -17.08 7.67
C ALA A 91 -11.51 -16.92 6.38
N LEU A 92 -12.10 -17.25 5.23
CA LEU A 92 -11.49 -16.98 3.93
C LEU A 92 -11.25 -15.48 3.73
N GLY A 93 -12.21 -14.64 4.07
CA GLY A 93 -12.10 -13.18 4.01
C GLY A 93 -10.90 -12.66 4.80
N PHE A 94 -10.71 -13.11 6.05
CA PHE A 94 -9.56 -12.76 6.87
C PHE A 94 -8.22 -13.27 6.29
N GLY A 95 -8.20 -14.46 5.71
CA GLY A 95 -7.02 -14.96 5.00
C GLY A 95 -6.67 -14.09 3.79
N VAL A 96 -7.65 -13.77 2.94
CA VAL A 96 -7.50 -12.96 1.72
C VAL A 96 -7.09 -11.53 2.06
N LEU A 97 -7.76 -10.90 3.04
CA LEU A 97 -7.43 -9.52 3.43
C LEU A 97 -6.03 -9.42 4.02
N THR A 98 -5.60 -10.42 4.77
CA THR A 98 -4.25 -10.47 5.36
C THR A 98 -3.19 -10.67 4.29
N ALA A 99 -3.41 -11.59 3.36
CA ALA A 99 -2.52 -11.79 2.24
C ALA A 99 -2.38 -10.49 1.40
N GLY A 100 -3.50 -9.86 1.05
CA GLY A 100 -3.49 -8.58 0.31
C GLY A 100 -2.76 -7.47 1.05
N PHE A 101 -3.04 -7.30 2.34
CA PHE A 101 -2.41 -6.25 3.15
C PHE A 101 -0.90 -6.43 3.27
N PHE A 102 -0.43 -7.65 3.56
CA PHE A 102 1.00 -7.93 3.69
C PHE A 102 1.74 -7.71 2.36
N ALA A 103 1.14 -8.11 1.24
CA ALA A 103 1.70 -7.82 -0.07
C ALA A 103 1.77 -6.31 -0.36
N ALA A 104 0.70 -5.56 -0.06
CA ALA A 104 0.66 -4.12 -0.25
C ALA A 104 1.70 -3.41 0.62
N HIS A 105 1.83 -3.81 1.89
CA HIS A 105 2.84 -3.29 2.81
C HIS A 105 4.26 -3.55 2.33
N ALA A 106 4.57 -4.79 1.94
CA ALA A 106 5.89 -5.17 1.43
C ALA A 106 6.28 -4.35 0.19
N ILE A 107 5.35 -4.22 -0.78
CA ILE A 107 5.58 -3.45 -2.01
C ILE A 107 5.76 -1.96 -1.70
N ALA A 108 4.91 -1.38 -0.87
CA ALA A 108 4.97 0.05 -0.53
C ALA A 108 6.26 0.40 0.24
N ASN A 109 6.63 -0.41 1.23
CA ASN A 109 7.86 -0.21 2.01
C ASN A 109 9.12 -0.31 1.14
N ALA A 110 9.19 -1.33 0.28
CA ALA A 110 10.28 -1.49 -0.69
C ALA A 110 10.32 -0.31 -1.69
N TRP A 111 9.15 0.22 -2.10
CA TRP A 111 9.10 1.36 -3.00
C TRP A 111 9.63 2.63 -2.33
N VAL A 112 9.23 2.95 -1.10
CA VAL A 112 9.72 4.15 -0.39
C VAL A 112 11.25 4.20 -0.32
N THR A 113 11.87 3.06 -0.01
CA THR A 113 13.33 2.97 0.13
C THR A 113 14.04 2.96 -1.23
N ALA A 114 13.43 2.36 -2.26
CA ALA A 114 13.98 2.36 -3.62
C ALA A 114 13.93 3.73 -4.32
N ASP A 115 12.90 4.54 -4.06
CA ASP A 115 12.76 5.89 -4.64
C ASP A 115 13.59 6.95 -3.90
N ALA A 116 14.21 6.62 -2.75
CA ALA A 116 15.03 7.54 -1.96
C ALA A 116 16.53 7.46 -2.33
N PRO A 117 17.25 8.61 -2.36
CA PRO A 117 18.71 8.62 -2.47
C PRO A 117 19.37 7.77 -1.37
N PRO A 118 20.53 7.12 -1.61
CA PRO A 118 21.18 6.24 -0.64
C PRO A 118 21.31 6.84 0.77
N ALA A 119 21.73 8.11 0.87
CA ALA A 119 21.88 8.83 2.13
C ALA A 119 20.55 9.11 2.87
N ALA A 120 19.41 9.08 2.17
CA ALA A 120 18.09 9.39 2.72
C ALA A 120 17.22 8.15 2.94
N ARG A 121 17.67 6.93 2.60
CA ARG A 121 16.89 5.69 2.72
C ARG A 121 16.43 5.41 4.14
N GLY A 122 17.30 5.64 5.13
CA GLY A 122 16.95 5.48 6.55
C GLY A 122 15.83 6.41 6.99
N ARG A 123 15.90 7.69 6.61
CA ARG A 123 14.84 8.68 6.87
C ARG A 123 13.54 8.31 6.15
N ALA A 124 13.61 7.84 4.91
CA ALA A 124 12.44 7.42 4.14
C ALA A 124 11.74 6.20 4.79
N ALA A 125 12.50 5.18 5.19
CA ALA A 125 11.98 4.02 5.91
C ALA A 125 11.36 4.42 7.25
N GLY A 126 12.04 5.25 8.05
CA GLY A 126 11.51 5.76 9.32
C GLY A 126 10.22 6.56 9.15
N THR A 127 10.13 7.40 8.11
CA THR A 127 8.89 8.14 7.79
C THR A 127 7.75 7.21 7.41
N TYR A 128 8.04 6.13 6.67
CA TYR A 128 7.04 5.12 6.33
C TYR A 128 6.50 4.41 7.57
N THR A 129 7.40 3.97 8.46
CA THR A 129 7.05 3.36 9.73
C THR A 129 6.26 4.32 10.62
N LEU A 130 6.61 5.60 10.65
CA LEU A 130 5.84 6.62 11.36
C LEU A 130 4.41 6.71 10.81
N CYS A 131 4.24 6.86 9.49
CA CYS A 131 2.92 6.87 8.86
C CYS A 131 2.12 5.59 9.15
N TYR A 132 2.79 4.43 9.13
CA TYR A 132 2.20 3.13 9.43
C TYR A 132 1.64 3.08 10.86
N TYR A 133 2.40 3.52 11.86
CA TYR A 133 1.93 3.55 13.25
C TYR A 133 0.89 4.63 13.51
N LEU A 134 1.00 5.80 12.89
CA LEU A 134 -0.05 6.83 12.95
C LEU A 134 -1.37 6.29 12.37
N GLY A 135 -1.29 5.60 11.24
CA GLY A 135 -2.42 4.89 10.64
C GLY A 135 -3.00 3.84 11.58
N SER A 136 -2.15 3.02 12.20
CA SER A 136 -2.57 2.02 13.20
C SER A 136 -3.35 2.64 14.36
N GLY A 137 -2.84 3.72 14.96
CA GLY A 137 -3.49 4.39 16.08
C GLY A 137 -4.83 5.00 15.68
N ALA A 138 -4.83 5.84 14.63
CA ALA A 138 -6.04 6.51 14.16
C ALA A 138 -7.09 5.50 13.66
N GLY A 139 -6.66 4.48 12.92
CA GLY A 139 -7.51 3.42 12.41
C GLY A 139 -8.11 2.56 13.51
N GLY A 140 -7.32 2.21 14.54
CA GLY A 140 -7.82 1.50 15.72
C GLY A 140 -8.90 2.28 16.46
N THR A 141 -8.68 3.57 16.72
CA THR A 141 -9.67 4.44 17.38
C THR A 141 -10.93 4.63 16.53
N ALA A 142 -10.78 5.03 15.27
CA ALA A 142 -11.93 5.22 14.37
C ALA A 142 -12.69 3.90 14.14
N GLY A 143 -11.97 2.79 14.00
CA GLY A 143 -12.55 1.45 13.85
C GLY A 143 -13.40 1.04 15.04
N ALA A 144 -12.90 1.25 16.27
CA ALA A 144 -13.66 0.98 17.48
C ALA A 144 -14.94 1.84 17.56
N LEU A 145 -14.85 3.13 17.22
CA LEU A 145 -16.00 4.04 17.24
C LEU A 145 -17.07 3.68 16.20
N VAL A 146 -16.65 3.33 14.97
CA VAL A 146 -17.57 2.94 13.90
C VAL A 146 -18.19 1.59 14.18
N TYR A 147 -17.40 0.60 14.61
CA TYR A 147 -17.94 -0.70 14.98
C TYR A 147 -18.96 -0.59 16.13
N GLY A 148 -18.64 0.16 17.18
CA GLY A 148 -19.54 0.33 18.33
C GLY A 148 -20.85 1.04 18.01
N ARG A 149 -20.88 1.95 17.03
CA ARG A 149 -22.10 2.72 16.67
C ARG A 149 -22.89 2.17 15.49
N ALA A 150 -22.20 1.58 14.52
CA ALA A 150 -22.78 1.20 13.24
C ALA A 150 -22.54 -0.28 12.89
N GLY A 151 -21.71 -1.00 13.65
CA GLY A 151 -21.46 -2.42 13.47
C GLY A 151 -20.48 -2.74 12.34
N TRP A 152 -20.38 -4.04 12.03
CA TRP A 152 -19.34 -4.60 11.16
C TRP A 152 -19.41 -4.12 9.72
N THR A 153 -20.60 -4.06 9.12
CA THR A 153 -20.75 -3.68 7.71
C THR A 153 -20.23 -2.27 7.46
N TRP A 154 -20.53 -1.32 8.34
CA TRP A 154 -20.04 0.05 8.22
C TRP A 154 -18.55 0.19 8.48
N LEU A 155 -17.98 -0.64 9.37
CA LEU A 155 -16.53 -0.77 9.52
C LEU A 155 -15.87 -1.24 8.22
N VAL A 156 -16.43 -2.25 7.55
CA VAL A 156 -15.94 -2.74 6.26
C VAL A 156 -16.05 -1.67 5.17
N VAL A 157 -17.14 -0.91 5.12
CA VAL A 157 -17.31 0.20 4.16
C VAL A 157 -16.25 1.28 4.38
N MET A 158 -16.05 1.73 5.62
CA MET A 158 -15.05 2.76 5.95
C MET A 158 -13.63 2.30 5.56
N THR A 159 -13.25 1.08 5.97
CA THR A 159 -11.91 0.55 5.71
C THR A 159 -11.68 0.28 4.22
N SER A 160 -12.70 -0.18 3.50
CA SER A 160 -12.66 -0.30 2.03
C SER A 160 -12.47 1.06 1.36
N ALA A 161 -13.15 2.11 1.84
CA ALA A 161 -12.95 3.47 1.32
C ALA A 161 -11.51 3.95 1.51
N TRP A 162 -10.90 3.72 2.68
CA TRP A 162 -9.48 4.05 2.91
C TRP A 162 -8.53 3.29 1.98
N LEU A 163 -8.76 2.00 1.77
CA LEU A 163 -7.95 1.18 0.86
C LEU A 163 -8.09 1.65 -0.61
N LEU A 164 -9.31 2.01 -1.03
CA LEU A 164 -9.55 2.55 -2.37
C LEU A 164 -8.95 3.95 -2.56
N LEU A 165 -8.98 4.81 -1.52
CA LEU A 165 -8.29 6.09 -1.53
C LEU A 165 -6.77 5.92 -1.64
N ALA A 166 -6.20 4.93 -0.96
CA ALA A 166 -4.79 4.58 -1.09
C ALA A 166 -4.45 4.11 -2.52
N ALA A 167 -5.29 3.26 -3.11
CA ALA A 167 -5.13 2.81 -4.50
C ALA A 167 -5.23 3.98 -5.49
N LEU A 168 -6.19 4.88 -5.30
CA LEU A 168 -6.33 6.10 -6.11
C LEU A 168 -5.09 6.98 -6.02
N ALA A 169 -4.55 7.22 -4.81
CA ALA A 169 -3.33 8.00 -4.63
C ALA A 169 -2.13 7.40 -5.40
N VAL A 170 -2.03 6.07 -5.44
CA VAL A 170 -1.01 5.34 -6.21
C VAL A 170 -1.20 5.52 -7.72
N LEU A 171 -2.43 5.43 -8.22
CA LEU A 171 -2.75 5.62 -9.64
C LEU A 171 -2.50 7.06 -10.11
N LEU A 172 -2.94 8.05 -9.33
CA LEU A 172 -2.71 9.47 -9.62
C LEU A 172 -1.20 9.81 -9.64
N HIS A 173 -0.41 9.17 -8.77
CA HIS A 173 1.04 9.36 -8.77
C HIS A 173 1.68 8.84 -10.07
N ARG A 174 1.22 7.69 -10.59
CA ARG A 174 1.70 7.14 -11.87
C ARG A 174 1.32 8.05 -13.05
N GLY A 175 0.07 8.51 -13.10
CA GLY A 175 -0.39 9.41 -14.17
C GLY A 175 0.44 10.69 -14.27
N ARG A 176 0.76 11.31 -13.12
CA ARG A 176 1.61 12.50 -13.05
C ARG A 176 3.04 12.27 -13.55
N ARG A 177 3.65 11.11 -13.24
CA ARG A 177 4.99 10.76 -13.74
C ARG A 177 4.99 10.53 -15.25
N SER A 178 4.00 9.81 -15.77
CA SER A 178 3.88 9.54 -17.21
C SER A 178 3.74 10.83 -18.03
N MET A 179 2.98 11.82 -17.54
CA MET A 179 2.83 13.12 -18.21
C MET A 179 4.12 13.95 -18.19
N ALA A 180 4.87 13.92 -17.07
CA ALA A 180 6.15 14.63 -16.96
C ALA A 180 7.26 14.02 -17.83
N GLU A 181 7.22 12.71 -18.10
CA GLU A 181 8.17 12.01 -18.98
C GLU A 181 7.81 12.11 -20.48
N GLY A 182 6.52 12.36 -20.78
CA GLY A 182 5.99 12.50 -22.13
C GLY A 182 6.09 13.90 -22.75
N ASP A 183 6.49 14.93 -22.00
CA ASP A 183 6.62 16.30 -22.51
C ASP A 183 7.74 16.43 -23.57
N PRO A 184 7.40 16.69 -24.85
CA PRO A 184 8.38 16.81 -25.94
C PRO A 184 9.31 18.01 -25.77
N HIS A 185 8.91 19.06 -25.05
CA HIS A 185 9.72 20.27 -24.88
C HIS A 185 10.99 20.04 -24.04
N ARG A 186 11.00 19.01 -23.18
CA ARG A 186 12.16 18.67 -22.35
C ARG A 186 13.21 17.81 -23.06
N ARG A 187 12.88 17.22 -24.22
CA ARG A 187 13.80 16.42 -25.05
C ARG A 187 14.62 17.25 -26.04
N ARG A 188 14.26 18.53 -26.24
CA ARG A 188 15.00 19.45 -27.11
C ARG A 188 16.02 20.27 -26.33
N HIS A 189 17.10 19.63 -25.89
CA HIS A 189 18.37 20.34 -25.77
C HIS A 189 19.55 19.37 -25.96
N PRO A 190 19.97 19.11 -27.21
CA PRO A 190 21.33 18.67 -27.50
C PRO A 190 22.17 19.87 -27.96
N LEU A 191 23.23 20.15 -27.20
CA LEU A 191 24.54 20.68 -27.62
C LEU A 191 24.56 21.83 -28.65
N SER A 192 24.80 23.05 -28.18
CA SER A 192 25.52 24.07 -28.95
C SER A 192 26.24 25.04 -27.99
N GLU A 193 27.13 24.50 -27.16
CA GLU A 193 28.27 25.29 -26.71
C GLU A 193 29.46 24.79 -27.52
N GLY A 194 29.75 25.54 -28.59
CA GLY A 194 31.01 25.42 -29.31
C GLY A 194 32.13 25.70 -28.33
N ASP A 195 33.06 24.76 -28.24
CA ASP A 195 34.33 24.90 -27.55
C ASP A 195 35.12 26.08 -28.15
N PRO A 196 35.42 27.16 -27.40
CA PRO A 196 36.22 28.27 -27.90
C PRO A 196 37.72 27.95 -28.02
N SER A 197 38.17 26.73 -27.67
CA SER A 197 39.59 26.37 -27.60
C SER A 197 40.11 25.53 -28.78
N ALA A 198 39.50 25.65 -29.96
CA ALA A 198 40.06 25.09 -31.20
C ALA A 198 41.34 25.87 -31.61
N PRO A 199 42.50 25.22 -31.79
CA PRO A 199 43.74 25.90 -32.11
C PRO A 199 43.71 26.45 -33.55
N THR A 200 43.97 27.75 -33.69
CA THR A 200 44.21 28.39 -34.99
C THR A 200 45.63 28.03 -35.49
N ALA A 201 45.72 27.13 -36.46
CA ALA A 201 46.77 27.16 -37.48
C ALA A 201 46.17 27.78 -38.77
N PRO A 202 46.92 28.32 -39.75
CA PRO A 202 48.38 28.38 -39.92
C PRO A 202 48.91 29.78 -40.36
N ALA A 203 50.23 29.95 -40.44
CA ALA A 203 50.84 30.87 -41.40
C ALA A 203 52.22 30.35 -41.82
N GLY A 204 52.28 29.73 -43.00
CA GLY A 204 53.54 29.49 -43.70
C GLY A 204 54.00 30.77 -44.41
N ARG A 205 55.26 31.15 -44.18
CA ARG A 205 56.20 31.88 -45.05
C ARG A 205 57.59 31.41 -44.55
N GLY A 206 58.43 30.79 -45.38
CA GLY A 206 59.18 31.45 -46.44
C GLY A 206 60.62 31.54 -45.96
#